data_AF-A0AAW4YBH0-F1
#
_entry.id   AF-A0AAW4YBH0-F1
#
_cell.length_a   1.000
_cell.length_b   1.000
_cell.length_c   1.000
_cell.angle_alpha   90.00
_cell.angle_beta   90.00
_cell.angle_gamma   90.00
#
_symmetry.space_group_name_H-M   'P 1'
#
loop_
_entity.id
_entity.type
_entity.pdbx_description
1 polymer ?
#
loop_
_entity_poly.entity_id
_entity_poly.type
_entity_poly.pdbx_seq_one_letter_code
_entity_poly.pdbx_strand_id
1 'polypeptide(L)' 'KETLRYGENPQQSAYFVRTSNAKHTIAGAKQLHGKQLSYNNIKDADATLALVKKFDTPATVAVKHMNPCGVGIGDT' A
#
# COMPACT_ATOMS: atom_id res chain seq x y z
N LYS A 1 -13.95 6.08 -8.67
CA LYS A 1 -12.80 5.93 -9.60
C LYS A 1 -11.98 7.20 -9.50
N GLU A 2 -10.67 7.07 -9.26
CA GLU A 2 -9.75 8.19 -9.06
C GLU A 2 -8.63 8.10 -10.10
N THR A 3 -8.34 9.19 -10.80
CA THR A 3 -7.23 9.24 -11.77
C THR A 3 -5.91 9.33 -11.03
N LEU A 4 -4.96 8.46 -11.37
CA LEU A 4 -3.59 8.53 -10.87
C LEU A 4 -2.72 9.34 -11.83
N ARG A 5 -1.63 9.92 -11.32
CA ARG A 5 -0.68 10.69 -12.15
C ARG A 5 -0.19 9.93 -13.39
N TYR A 6 0.08 8.64 -13.21
CA TYR A 6 0.47 7.67 -14.23
C TYR A 6 0.35 6.25 -13.61
N GLY A 7 0.53 5.23 -14.43
CA GLY A 7 0.56 3.82 -14.04
C GLY A 7 1.89 3.41 -13.40
N GLU A 8 2.36 2.21 -13.69
CA GLU A 8 3.65 1.74 -13.17
C GLU A 8 4.82 2.59 -13.70
N ASN A 9 4.71 3.01 -14.96
CA ASN A 9 5.67 3.87 -15.65
C ASN A 9 4.99 5.14 -16.20
N PRO A 10 5.74 6.25 -16.44
CA PRO A 10 5.17 7.55 -16.81
C PRO A 10 4.29 7.55 -18.08
N GLN A 11 4.62 6.70 -19.06
CA GLN A 11 3.89 6.57 -20.33
C GLN A 11 2.54 5.84 -20.19
N GLN A 12 2.23 5.26 -19.03
CA GLN A 12 1.02 4.49 -18.79
C GLN A 12 0.00 5.35 -18.03
N SER A 13 -1.27 5.30 -18.43
CA SER A 13 -2.37 5.87 -17.64
C SER A 13 -2.93 4.83 -16.67
N ALA A 14 -3.40 5.27 -15.49
CA ALA A 14 -4.02 4.38 -14.52
C ALA A 14 -5.12 5.07 -13.71
N TYR A 15 -6.03 4.25 -13.20
CA TYR A 15 -7.09 4.66 -12.28
C TYR A 15 -7.10 3.77 -11.05
N PHE A 16 -7.32 4.37 -9.89
CA PHE A 16 -7.66 3.63 -8.69
C PHE A 16 -9.18 3.47 -8.57
N VAL A 17 -9.66 2.23 -8.59
CA VAL A 17 -11.08 1.90 -8.50
C VAL A 17 -11.32 1.23 -7.16
N ARG A 18 -12.06 1.92 -6.28
CA ARG A 18 -12.51 1.35 -5.01
C ARG A 18 -13.81 0.59 -5.28
N THR A 19 -13.79 -0.72 -5.06
CA THR A 19 -14.98 -1.59 -5.16
C THR A 19 -15.67 -1.79 -3.81
N SER A 20 -14.96 -1.55 -2.71
CA SER A 20 -15.50 -1.52 -1.35
C SER A 20 -14.69 -0.56 -0.46
N ASN A 21 -15.29 -0.16 0.67
CA ASN A 21 -14.64 0.62 1.73
C ASN A 21 -14.30 -0.26 2.94
N ALA A 22 -13.93 -1.53 2.68
CA ALA A 22 -13.63 -2.47 3.75
C ALA A 22 -12.46 -1.97 4.62
N LYS A 23 -12.61 -2.08 5.95
CA LYS A 23 -11.55 -1.76 6.90
C LYS A 23 -10.32 -2.63 6.64
N HIS A 24 -9.14 -2.13 7.01
CA HIS A 24 -7.86 -2.82 6.83
C HIS A 24 -7.55 -3.17 5.36
N THR A 25 -7.92 -2.30 4.42
CA THR A 25 -7.51 -2.38 3.01
C THR A 25 -6.98 -1.03 2.55
N ILE A 26 -6.20 -0.98 1.47
CA ILE A 26 -5.78 0.29 0.88
C ILE A 26 -6.99 1.06 0.31
N ALA A 27 -8.00 0.36 -0.22
CA ALA A 27 -9.23 0.98 -0.72
C ALA A 27 -10.02 1.72 0.37
N GLY A 28 -10.07 1.15 1.59
CA GLY A 28 -10.69 1.76 2.77
C GLY A 28 -9.78 2.67 3.58
N ALA A 29 -8.54 2.90 3.16
CA ALA A 29 -7.59 3.74 3.89
C ALA A 29 -7.90 5.24 3.72
N LYS A 30 -7.69 6.02 4.78
CA LYS A 30 -7.74 7.48 4.75
C LYS A 30 -6.32 8.04 4.70
N GLN A 31 -5.97 8.75 3.64
CA GLN A 31 -4.71 9.50 3.58
C GLN A 31 -4.81 10.73 4.48
N LEU A 32 -3.95 10.83 5.49
CA LEU A 32 -3.96 11.93 6.47
C LEU A 32 -3.04 13.10 6.07
N HIS A 33 -2.02 12.85 5.25
CA HIS A 33 -1.05 13.84 4.82
C HIS A 33 -0.32 13.40 3.53
N GLY A 34 0.46 14.31 2.93
CA GLY A 34 1.31 14.04 1.78
C GLY A 34 0.62 14.21 0.42
N LYS A 35 1.42 14.14 -0.65
CA LYS A 35 0.90 14.18 -2.03
C LYS A 35 0.05 12.96 -2.33
N GLN A 36 -0.83 13.06 -3.33
CA GLN A 36 -1.61 11.92 -3.82
C GLN A 36 -0.73 10.68 -4.07
N LEU A 37 -1.19 9.50 -3.70
CA LEU A 37 -0.46 8.25 -3.91
C LEU A 37 -0.26 7.96 -5.42
N SER A 38 0.92 7.45 -5.79
CA SER A 38 1.14 6.89 -7.13
C SER A 38 0.61 5.46 -7.22
N TYR A 39 0.53 4.93 -8.45
CA TYR A 39 0.25 3.51 -8.70
C TYR A 39 1.20 2.60 -7.91
N ASN A 40 2.51 2.87 -7.97
CA ASN A 40 3.51 2.08 -7.26
C ASN A 40 3.40 2.24 -5.74
N ASN A 41 3.04 3.42 -5.22
CA ASN A 41 2.79 3.59 -3.79
C ASN A 41 1.61 2.74 -3.31
N ILE A 42 0.54 2.65 -4.10
CA ILE A 42 -0.63 1.82 -3.78
C ILE A 42 -0.22 0.34 -3.76
N LYS A 43 0.54 -0.13 -4.75
CA LYS A 43 1.02 -1.53 -4.80
C LYS A 43 1.95 -1.88 -3.65
N ASP A 44 2.91 -1.02 -3.33
CA ASP A 44 3.84 -1.25 -2.21
C ASP A 44 3.10 -1.24 -0.86
N ALA A 45 2.14 -0.32 -0.67
CA ALA A 45 1.34 -0.27 0.54
C ALA A 45 0.45 -1.50 0.71
N ASP A 46 -0.17 -1.99 -0.37
CA ASP A 46 -0.99 -3.20 -0.33
C ASP A 46 -0.17 -4.44 0.00
N ALA A 47 1.00 -4.60 -0.63
CA ALA A 47 1.94 -5.68 -0.33
C ALA A 47 2.43 -5.62 1.13
N THR A 48 2.74 -4.43 1.63
CA THR A 48 3.14 -4.22 3.03
C THR A 48 2.03 -4.63 4.00
N LEU A 49 0.80 -4.19 3.74
CA LEU A 49 -0.37 -4.51 4.57
C LEU A 49 -0.71 -6.00 4.55
N ALA A 50 -0.57 -6.66 3.40
CA ALA A 50 -0.77 -8.10 3.28
C ALA A 50 0.30 -8.89 4.05
N LEU A 51 1.56 -8.44 4.01
CA LEU A 51 2.66 -9.13 4.68
C LEU A 51 2.64 -8.96 6.19
N VAL A 52 2.43 -7.74 6.70
CA VAL A 52 2.41 -7.48 8.15
C VAL A 52 1.27 -8.22 8.86
N LYS A 53 0.15 -8.47 8.18
CA LYS A 53 -0.97 -9.26 8.70
C LYS A 53 -0.68 -10.75 8.91
N LYS A 54 0.46 -11.25 8.42
CA LYS A 54 0.85 -12.66 8.62
C LYS A 54 1.49 -12.94 9.98
N PHE A 55 1.78 -11.90 10.75
CA PHE A 55 2.39 -12.03 12.06
C PHE A 55 1.33 -11.90 13.14
N ASP A 56 1.35 -12.81 14.11
CA ASP A 56 0.44 -12.80 15.27
C ASP A 56 0.95 -11.90 16.40
N THR A 57 2.20 -11.44 16.33
CA THR A 57 2.84 -10.52 17.27
C THR A 57 3.07 -9.14 16.63
N PRO A 58 3.34 -8.09 17.42
CA PRO A 58 3.68 -6.78 16.87
C PRO A 58 4.81 -6.87 15.84
N ALA A 59 4.52 -6.41 14.64
CA ALA A 59 5.41 -6.54 13.49
C ALA A 59 5.48 -5.24 12.68
N THR A 60 6.63 -5.04 12.05
CA THR A 60 6.88 -3.95 11.09
C THR A 60 7.43 -4.56 9.81
N VAL A 61 7.01 -4.01 8.67
CA VAL A 61 7.42 -4.45 7.34
C VAL A 61 7.74 -3.22 6.51
N ALA A 62 8.89 -3.24 5.85
CA ALA A 62 9.29 -2.28 4.83
C ALA A 62 9.33 -2.98 3.46
N VAL A 63 8.68 -2.38 2.46
CA VAL A 63 8.63 -2.89 1.08
C VAL A 63 9.15 -1.84 0.11
N LYS A 64 9.81 -2.30 -0.95
CA LYS A 64 10.18 -1.48 -2.11
C LYS A 64 9.99 -2.29 -3.39
N HIS A 65 9.26 -1.74 -4.36
CA HIS A 65 8.96 -2.43 -5.62
C HIS A 65 8.35 -3.82 -5.40
N MET A 66 7.39 -3.91 -4.47
CA MET A 66 6.72 -5.14 -4.00
C MET A 66 7.62 -6.17 -3.31
N ASN A 67 8.90 -5.87 -3.12
CA ASN A 67 9.84 -6.77 -2.43
C ASN A 67 10.05 -6.31 -0.98
N PRO A 68 9.95 -7.21 0.01
CA PRO A 68 10.28 -6.85 1.38
C PRO A 68 11.77 -6.57 1.49
N CYS A 69 12.13 -5.39 2.02
CA CYS A 69 13.51 -4.99 2.25
C CYS A 69 13.87 -4.93 3.75
N GLY A 70 12.87 -5.03 4.64
CA GLY A 70 13.08 -5.12 6.08
C GLY A 70 11.84 -5.67 6.77
N VAL A 71 12.05 -6.52 7.77
CA VAL A 71 10.99 -7.07 8.63
C VAL A 71 11.52 -7.06 10.06
N GLY A 72 10.70 -6.58 10.99
CA GLY A 72 11.00 -6.62 12.41
C GLY A 72 9.79 -7.15 13.18
N ILE A 73 10.05 -8.01 14.15
CA ILE A 73 9.07 -8.46 15.15
C ILE A 73 9.64 -8.12 16.52
N GLY A 74 8.77 -7.86 17.49
CA GLY A 74 9.23 -7.57 18.84
C GLY A 74 8.11 -7.60 19.84
N ASP A 75 8.52 -7.73 21.09
CA ASP A 75 7.63 -7.57 22.24
C ASP A 75 7.45 -6.08 22.56
N THR A 76 6.33 -5.75 23.18
CA THR A 76 5.99 -4.36 23.56
C THR A 76 6.56 -4.01 24.92
#